data_AF-A0AAW6H7E4-F1
#
_entry.id   AF-A0AAW6H7E4-F1
#
_cell.length_a   1.000
_cell.length_b   1.000
_cell.length_c   1.000
_cell.angle_alpha   90.00
_cell.angle_beta   90.00
_cell.angle_gamma   90.00
#
_symmetry.space_group_name_H-M   'P 1'
#
loop_
_entity.id
_entity.type
_entity.pdbx_description
1 polymer ?
#
loop_
_entity_poly.entity_id
_entity_poly.type
_entity_poly.pdbx_seq_one_letter_code
_entity_poly.pdbx_strand_id
1 'polypeptide(L)'
;MARQLFIGLITEGPTDVRFLQSVVERTFIDVAFECENDLEPYVKCLTVEKVRLSFNEYVEKASRRGMEEMGMDILCVHTDADSKDTKRAYAEKINPAKEFLSDKKGEICKSLIPIVPVRMVEAWMLADKELLKEEMGTRMSDEELGINRMPELYLDPKATIIQAIGKSNRT
;
A
#
# COMPACT_ATOMS: atom_id res chain seq x y z
N MET A 1 -27.59 11.95 11.07
CA MET A 1 -27.46 11.86 9.60
C MET A 1 -26.04 11.41 9.37
N ALA A 2 -25.82 10.26 8.74
CA ALA A 2 -24.48 9.74 8.51
C ALA A 2 -23.71 10.72 7.62
N ARG A 3 -22.50 11.08 8.04
CA ARG A 3 -21.62 11.95 7.26
C ARG A 3 -20.74 11.06 6.40
N GLN A 4 -20.79 11.30 5.09
CA GLN A 4 -19.95 10.59 4.14
C GLN A 4 -18.52 11.12 4.21
N LEU A 5 -17.56 10.20 4.16
CA LEU A 5 -16.13 10.50 4.14
C LEU A 5 -15.52 9.93 2.85
N PHE A 6 -15.15 10.80 1.92
CA PHE A 6 -14.63 10.42 0.61
C PHE A 6 -13.11 10.27 0.66
N ILE A 7 -12.62 9.07 0.44
CA ILE A 7 -11.21 8.71 0.56
C ILE A 7 -10.68 8.26 -0.81
N GLY A 8 -9.68 8.96 -1.33
CA GLY A 8 -8.93 8.50 -2.50
C GLY A 8 -7.72 7.68 -2.10
N LEU A 9 -7.41 6.64 -2.86
CA LEU A 9 -6.22 5.82 -2.70
C LEU A 9 -5.37 5.86 -3.97
N ILE A 10 -4.10 6.23 -3.84
CA ILE A 10 -3.10 6.03 -4.89
C ILE A 10 -2.05 5.01 -4.47
N THR A 11 -1.68 4.15 -5.41
CA THR A 11 -0.73 3.04 -5.19
C THR A 11 0.48 3.10 -6.11
N GLU A 12 1.51 2.29 -5.82
CA GLU A 12 2.71 2.25 -6.65
C GLU A 12 2.47 1.47 -7.94
N GLY A 13 1.79 0.33 -7.83
CA GLY A 13 1.42 -0.52 -8.95
C GLY A 13 -0.05 -0.97 -8.93
N PRO A 14 -0.49 -1.62 -10.01
CA PRO A 14 -1.85 -2.16 -10.11
C PRO A 14 -2.10 -3.36 -9.19
N THR A 15 -1.05 -4.06 -8.74
CA THR A 15 -1.17 -5.19 -7.80
C THR A 15 -1.61 -4.70 -6.42
N ASP A 16 -1.04 -3.58 -5.97
CA ASP A 16 -1.35 -2.96 -4.67
C ASP A 16 -2.83 -2.59 -4.56
N VAL A 17 -3.45 -2.15 -5.66
CA VAL A 17 -4.87 -1.76 -5.73
C VAL A 17 -5.77 -2.88 -5.19
N ARG A 18 -5.53 -4.12 -5.64
CA ARG A 18 -6.39 -5.27 -5.29
C ARG A 18 -6.37 -5.57 -3.80
N PHE A 19 -5.23 -5.34 -3.14
CA PHE A 19 -5.06 -5.67 -1.73
C PHE A 19 -5.37 -4.47 -0.83
N LEU A 20 -4.73 -3.33 -1.10
CA LEU A 20 -4.80 -2.16 -0.23
C LEU A 20 -6.18 -1.52 -0.18
N GLN A 21 -6.96 -1.57 -1.27
CA GLN A 21 -8.29 -0.97 -1.25
C GLN A 21 -9.16 -1.55 -0.13
N SER A 22 -9.25 -2.88 -0.03
CA SER A 22 -10.05 -3.56 0.98
C SER A 22 -9.48 -3.41 2.39
N VAL A 23 -8.15 -3.31 2.54
CA VAL A 23 -7.51 -3.05 3.85
C VAL A 23 -7.82 -1.64 4.33
N VAL A 24 -7.68 -0.65 3.45
CA VAL A 24 -7.96 0.75 3.75
C VAL A 24 -9.43 0.94 4.11
N GLU A 25 -10.34 0.41 3.29
CA GLU A 25 -11.79 0.47 3.53
C GLU A 25 -12.16 -0.10 4.90
N ARG A 26 -11.70 -1.31 5.22
CA ARG A 26 -11.95 -1.94 6.52
C ARG A 26 -11.37 -1.11 7.67
N THR A 27 -10.15 -0.61 7.54
CA THR A 27 -9.51 0.21 8.57
C THR A 27 -10.31 1.48 8.85
N PHE A 28 -10.82 2.16 7.81
CA PHE A 28 -11.66 3.34 8.01
C PHE A 28 -13.02 3.00 8.61
N ILE A 29 -13.62 1.87 8.25
CA ILE A 29 -14.87 1.39 8.86
C ILE A 29 -14.64 1.12 10.35
N ASP A 30 -13.55 0.45 10.71
CA ASP A 30 -13.19 0.16 12.10
C ASP A 30 -13.00 1.46 12.91
N VAL A 31 -12.29 2.44 12.36
CA VAL A 31 -12.13 3.77 12.99
C VAL A 31 -13.45 4.53 13.06
N ALA A 32 -14.31 4.41 12.05
CA ALA A 32 -15.63 5.04 12.05
C ALA A 32 -16.52 4.53 13.18
N PHE A 33 -16.43 3.23 13.53
CA PHE A 33 -17.14 2.66 14.68
C PHE A 33 -16.69 3.21 16.03
N GLU A 34 -15.46 3.74 16.12
CA GLU A 34 -14.95 4.37 17.34
C GLU A 34 -15.35 5.85 17.46
N CYS A 35 -15.91 6.44 16.41
CA CYS A 35 -16.29 7.85 16.38
C CYS A 35 -17.68 8.09 17.00
N GLU A 36 -17.86 9.23 17.66
CA GLU A 36 -19.17 9.63 18.24
C GLU A 36 -20.24 9.91 17.17
N ASN A 37 -19.82 10.27 15.96
CA ASN A 37 -20.71 10.58 14.85
C ASN A 37 -20.79 9.40 13.89
N ASP A 38 -21.98 9.15 13.34
CA ASP A 38 -22.17 8.21 12.25
C ASP A 38 -21.35 8.65 11.02
N LEU A 39 -20.28 7.92 10.73
CA LEU A 39 -19.40 8.14 9.58
C LEU A 39 -19.53 6.98 8.60
N GLU A 40 -19.68 7.30 7.32
CA GLU A 40 -19.72 6.33 6.23
C GLU A 40 -18.53 6.55 5.29
N PRO A 41 -17.43 5.79 5.45
CA PRO A 41 -16.25 5.92 4.60
C PRO A 41 -16.49 5.29 3.22
N TYR A 42 -16.10 6.03 2.17
CA TYR A 42 -16.11 5.56 0.80
C TYR A 42 -14.70 5.64 0.21
N VAL A 43 -14.09 4.49 -0.07
CA VAL A 43 -12.73 4.39 -0.60
C VAL A 43 -12.75 4.16 -2.11
N LYS A 44 -12.05 5.01 -2.86
CA LYS A 44 -11.88 4.87 -4.31
C LYS A 44 -10.41 4.90 -4.71
N CYS A 45 -9.97 3.91 -5.46
CA CYS A 45 -8.66 3.95 -6.10
C CYS A 45 -8.64 4.96 -7.24
N LEU A 46 -7.70 5.90 -7.19
CA LEU A 46 -7.54 6.96 -8.18
C LEU A 46 -6.53 6.53 -9.24
N THR A 47 -6.99 6.39 -10.48
CA THR A 47 -6.10 6.08 -11.61
C THR A 47 -5.49 7.37 -12.14
N VAL A 48 -4.19 7.54 -11.96
CA VAL A 48 -3.45 8.72 -12.43
C VAL A 48 -2.22 8.25 -13.21
N GLU A 49 -2.05 8.76 -14.43
CA GLU A 49 -0.87 8.48 -15.24
C GLU A 49 0.39 9.05 -14.58
N LYS A 50 1.36 8.18 -14.32
CA LYS A 50 2.65 8.51 -13.69
C LYS A 50 3.72 9.00 -14.66
N VAL A 51 3.47 8.93 -15.97
CA VAL A 51 4.49 9.14 -16.99
C VAL A 51 5.07 10.54 -16.88
N ARG A 52 6.39 10.62 -16.63
CA ARG A 52 7.17 11.87 -16.49
C ARG A 52 6.76 12.77 -15.31
N LEU A 53 6.10 12.23 -14.29
CA LEU A 53 5.81 12.97 -13.07
C LEU A 53 6.80 12.59 -11.96
N SER A 54 7.26 13.59 -11.22
CA SER A 54 7.86 13.36 -9.90
C SER A 54 6.80 12.83 -8.93
N PHE A 55 7.24 12.26 -7.80
CA PHE A 55 6.33 11.76 -6.76
C PHE A 55 5.37 12.86 -6.25
N ASN A 56 5.89 14.08 -6.05
CA ASN A 56 5.09 15.22 -5.58
C ASN A 56 4.04 15.65 -6.62
N GLU A 57 4.40 15.70 -7.90
CA GLU A 57 3.47 16.03 -8.98
C GLU A 57 2.41 14.94 -9.16
N TYR A 58 2.79 13.67 -8.98
CA TYR A 58 1.87 12.55 -8.99
C TYR A 58 0.82 12.67 -7.87
N VAL A 59 1.27 12.95 -6.64
CA VAL A 59 0.38 13.17 -5.48
C VAL A 59 -0.52 14.39 -5.68
N GLU A 60 0.00 15.51 -6.21
CA GLU A 60 -0.80 16.70 -6.54
C GLU A 60 -1.88 16.39 -7.58
N LYS A 61 -1.53 15.69 -8.66
CA LYS A 61 -2.47 15.33 -9.72
C LYS A 61 -3.57 14.40 -9.20
N ALA A 62 -3.21 13.46 -8.32
CA ALA A 62 -4.17 12.61 -7.62
C ALA A 62 -5.10 13.40 -6.70
N SER A 63 -4.53 14.34 -5.94
CA SER A 63 -5.29 15.23 -5.06
C SER A 63 -6.33 16.04 -5.83
N ARG A 64 -5.93 16.69 -6.94
CA ARG A 64 -6.86 17.44 -7.82
C ARG A 64 -7.95 16.54 -8.37
N ARG A 65 -7.59 15.39 -8.92
CA ARG A 65 -8.53 14.44 -9.50
C ARG A 65 -9.56 13.94 -8.48
N GLY A 66 -9.12 13.60 -7.26
CA GLY A 66 -10.03 13.18 -6.20
C GLY A 66 -10.99 14.29 -5.77
N MET A 67 -10.54 15.54 -5.73
CA MET A 67 -11.44 16.69 -5.49
C MET A 67 -12.47 16.85 -6.61
N GLU A 68 -12.01 16.83 -7.87
CA GLU A 68 -12.87 17.00 -9.05
C GLU A 68 -13.91 15.88 -9.21
N GLU A 69 -13.54 14.63 -8.92
CA GLU A 69 -14.42 13.47 -9.14
C GLU A 69 -15.40 13.22 -7.99
N MET A 70 -15.05 13.54 -6.74
CA MET A 70 -15.82 13.12 -5.56
C MET A 70 -15.79 14.08 -4.38
N GLY A 71 -15.15 15.25 -4.47
CA GLY A 71 -15.02 16.16 -3.33
C GLY A 71 -14.23 15.52 -2.17
N MET A 72 -13.19 14.77 -2.51
CA MET A 72 -12.39 13.94 -1.59
C MET A 72 -11.93 14.66 -0.30
N ASP A 73 -12.19 14.04 0.85
CA ASP A 73 -11.76 14.54 2.15
C ASP A 73 -10.33 14.11 2.51
N ILE A 74 -9.92 12.91 2.09
CA ILE A 74 -8.65 12.28 2.47
C ILE A 74 -7.99 11.63 1.26
N LEU A 75 -6.68 11.86 1.08
CA LEU A 75 -5.84 11.17 0.13
C LEU A 75 -4.91 10.18 0.84
N CYS A 76 -5.17 8.89 0.67
CA CYS A 76 -4.26 7.82 1.05
C CYS A 76 -3.18 7.63 -0.01
N VAL A 77 -1.91 7.67 0.40
CA VAL A 77 -0.76 7.55 -0.50
C VAL A 77 0.09 6.37 -0.10
N HIS A 78 0.15 5.36 -0.97
CA HIS A 78 1.01 4.21 -0.79
C HIS A 78 2.38 4.42 -1.43
N THR A 79 3.42 4.10 -0.67
CA THR A 79 4.80 3.93 -1.16
C THR A 79 5.50 2.92 -0.27
N ASP A 80 6.30 2.04 -0.87
CA ASP A 80 7.12 1.12 -0.09
C ASP A 80 8.16 1.85 0.76
N ALA A 81 8.54 1.25 1.88
CA ALA A 81 9.59 1.78 2.75
C ALA A 81 10.99 1.69 2.13
N ASP A 82 11.22 0.69 1.26
CA ASP A 82 12.52 0.35 0.65
C ASP A 82 13.66 0.18 1.69
N SER A 83 13.29 -0.14 2.94
CA SER A 83 14.13 -0.02 4.13
C SER A 83 13.61 -0.92 5.26
N LYS A 84 14.42 -1.11 6.31
CA LYS A 84 14.00 -1.78 7.56
C LYS A 84 13.05 -0.94 8.40
N ASP A 85 12.92 0.35 8.10
CA ASP A 85 12.04 1.30 8.77
C ASP A 85 11.42 2.27 7.78
N THR A 86 10.45 3.06 8.24
CA THR A 86 9.74 4.04 7.40
C THR A 86 10.48 5.37 7.24
N LYS A 87 11.62 5.59 7.92
CA LYS A 87 12.23 6.92 8.04
C LYS A 87 12.60 7.51 6.69
N ARG A 88 13.18 6.68 5.82
CA ARG A 88 13.61 7.10 4.48
C ARG A 88 12.44 7.48 3.60
N ALA A 89 11.40 6.64 3.54
CA ALA A 89 10.18 6.94 2.78
C ALA A 89 9.50 8.22 3.28
N TYR A 90 9.49 8.48 4.59
CA TYR A 90 8.95 9.73 5.12
C TYR A 90 9.81 10.94 4.73
N ALA A 91 11.13 10.85 4.89
CA ALA A 91 12.04 11.96 4.60
C ALA A 91 12.12 12.31 3.11
N GLU A 92 12.11 11.31 2.22
CA GLU A 92 12.34 11.49 0.79
C GLU A 92 11.06 11.63 -0.03
N LYS A 93 9.93 11.05 0.43
CA LYS A 93 8.66 11.01 -0.33
C LYS A 93 7.50 11.68 0.42
N ILE A 94 7.12 11.18 1.60
CA ILE A 94 5.88 11.61 2.26
C ILE A 94 5.92 13.06 2.77
N ASN A 95 6.96 13.44 3.51
CA ASN A 95 7.05 14.79 4.08
C ASN A 95 7.19 15.85 2.97
N PRO A 96 8.07 15.67 1.96
CA PRO A 96 8.11 16.58 0.81
C PRO A 96 6.77 16.70 0.09
N ALA A 97 6.03 15.61 -0.07
CA ALA A 97 4.70 15.66 -0.69
C ALA A 97 3.68 16.43 0.14
N LYS A 98 3.70 16.29 1.48
CA LYS A 98 2.83 17.06 2.39
C LYS A 98 3.10 18.56 2.31
N GLU A 99 4.37 18.95 2.37
CA GLU A 99 4.80 20.35 2.22
C GLU A 99 4.43 20.90 0.84
N PHE A 100 4.65 20.10 -0.21
CA PHE A 100 4.28 20.49 -1.57
C PHE A 100 2.78 20.73 -1.72
N LEU A 101 1.92 19.91 -1.11
CA LEU A 101 0.46 20.10 -1.13
C LEU A 101 0.00 21.29 -0.28
N SER A 102 0.64 21.56 0.86
CA SER A 102 0.24 22.66 1.74
C SER A 102 0.34 24.01 1.06
N ASP A 103 1.40 24.20 0.27
CA ASP A 103 1.73 25.46 -0.41
C ASP A 103 0.87 25.73 -1.64
N LYS A 104 0.16 24.72 -2.14
CA LYS A 104 -0.65 24.83 -3.35
C LYS A 104 -1.99 25.50 -3.07
N LYS A 105 -2.37 26.37 -4.01
CA LYS A 105 -3.68 27.05 -4.04
C LYS A 105 -4.65 26.29 -4.95
N GLY A 106 -5.94 26.42 -4.65
CA GLY A 106 -7.03 25.79 -5.39
C GLY A 106 -7.72 24.67 -4.60
N GLU A 107 -8.74 24.08 -5.22
CA GLU A 107 -9.49 22.95 -4.67
C GLU A 107 -8.67 21.66 -4.80
N ILE A 108 -7.82 21.44 -3.81
CA ILE A 108 -7.01 20.22 -3.66
C ILE A 108 -7.22 19.64 -2.26
N CYS A 109 -7.21 18.31 -2.17
CA CYS A 109 -7.19 17.62 -0.90
C CYS A 109 -5.80 17.73 -0.28
N LYS A 110 -5.72 18.41 0.87
CA LYS A 110 -4.47 18.58 1.64
C LYS A 110 -4.29 17.54 2.74
N SER A 111 -5.36 16.81 3.08
CA SER A 111 -5.32 15.73 4.07
C SER A 111 -4.67 14.50 3.44
N LEU A 112 -3.38 14.29 3.72
CA LEU A 112 -2.60 13.17 3.22
C LEU A 112 -2.32 12.16 4.33
N ILE A 113 -2.80 10.93 4.14
CA ILE A 113 -2.52 9.79 5.03
C ILE A 113 -1.57 8.82 4.31
N PRO A 114 -0.32 8.65 4.80
CA PRO A 114 0.64 7.76 4.18
C PRO A 114 0.37 6.29 4.56
N ILE A 115 0.54 5.39 3.59
CA ILE A 115 0.53 3.94 3.77
C ILE A 115 1.92 3.44 3.36
N VAL A 116 2.77 3.17 4.35
CA VAL A 116 4.18 2.80 4.11
C VAL A 116 4.46 1.41 4.66
N PRO A 117 4.30 0.35 3.87
CA PRO A 117 4.67 -0.99 4.31
C PRO A 117 6.19 -1.08 4.48
N VAL A 118 6.61 -1.55 5.65
CA VAL A 118 8.02 -1.87 5.96
C VAL A 118 8.41 -3.23 5.37
N ARG A 119 7.43 -4.12 5.17
CA ARG A 119 7.60 -5.44 4.56
C ARG A 119 6.67 -5.55 3.37
N MET A 120 7.20 -5.92 2.20
CA MET A 120 6.42 -6.05 0.97
C MET A 120 5.37 -7.17 1.09
N VAL A 121 4.35 -7.12 0.22
CA VAL A 121 3.25 -8.10 0.17
C VAL A 121 3.77 -9.54 -0.04
N GLU A 122 4.93 -9.71 -0.65
CA GLU A 122 5.60 -11.02 -0.79
C GLU A 122 5.83 -11.72 0.56
N ALA A 123 5.93 -11.00 1.68
CA ALA A 123 5.93 -11.63 3.01
C ALA A 123 4.67 -12.47 3.25
N TRP A 124 3.51 -12.01 2.77
CA TRP A 124 2.24 -12.70 2.94
C TRP A 124 2.16 -14.01 2.16
N MET A 125 2.86 -14.12 1.03
CA MET A 125 2.99 -15.41 0.33
C MET A 125 3.72 -16.46 1.18
N LEU A 126 4.57 -16.03 2.12
CA LEU A 126 5.25 -16.90 3.08
C LEU A 126 4.38 -17.24 4.31
N ALA A 127 3.19 -16.64 4.42
CA ALA A 127 2.25 -16.94 5.50
C ALA A 127 1.52 -18.27 5.26
N ASP A 128 1.20 -18.57 4.00
CA ASP A 128 0.63 -19.87 3.57
C ASP A 128 1.65 -20.66 2.74
N LYS A 129 2.52 -21.37 3.45
CA LYS A 129 3.64 -22.12 2.86
C LYS A 129 3.18 -23.36 2.11
N GLU A 130 2.08 -23.97 2.55
CA GLU A 130 1.52 -25.15 1.87
C GLU A 130 0.99 -24.77 0.50
N LEU A 131 0.19 -23.70 0.41
CA LEU A 131 -0.28 -23.18 -0.88
C LEU A 131 0.91 -22.80 -1.79
N LEU A 132 1.93 -22.14 -1.24
CA LEU A 132 3.12 -21.79 -2.01
C LEU A 132 3.84 -23.04 -2.57
N LYS A 133 3.97 -24.11 -1.78
CA LYS A 133 4.60 -25.37 -2.21
C LYS A 133 3.75 -26.11 -3.25
N GLU A 134 2.43 -26.09 -3.10
CA GLU A 134 1.49 -26.68 -4.06
C GLU A 134 1.58 -26.00 -5.43
N GLU A 135 1.57 -24.67 -5.46
CA GLU A 135 1.73 -23.88 -6.69
C GLU A 135 3.12 -24.07 -7.33
N MET A 136 4.16 -24.28 -6.52
CA MET A 136 5.50 -24.62 -7.00
C MET A 136 5.62 -26.07 -7.48
N GLY A 137 4.64 -26.94 -7.21
CA GLY A 137 4.66 -28.36 -7.54
C GLY A 137 5.75 -29.15 -6.82
N THR A 138 6.19 -28.68 -5.64
CA THR A 138 7.35 -29.24 -4.93
C THR A 138 6.97 -30.10 -3.74
N ARG A 139 7.85 -31.04 -3.38
CA ARG A 139 7.77 -31.83 -2.15
C ARG A 139 8.88 -31.48 -1.15
N MET A 140 9.68 -30.47 -1.47
CA MET A 140 10.72 -29.98 -0.58
C MET A 140 10.10 -29.42 0.70
N SER A 141 10.78 -29.65 1.82
CA SER A 141 10.43 -29.06 3.12
C SER A 141 10.70 -27.55 3.16
N ASP A 142 10.07 -26.88 4.11
CA ASP A 142 10.24 -25.44 4.33
C ASP A 142 11.71 -25.07 4.60
N GLU A 143 12.44 -25.91 5.36
CA GLU A 143 13.88 -25.79 5.60
C GLU A 143 14.69 -25.86 4.29
N GLU A 144 14.41 -26.83 3.43
CA GLU A 144 15.14 -27.00 2.16
C GLU A 144 14.92 -25.80 1.23
N LEU A 145 13.70 -25.29 1.19
CA LEU A 145 13.33 -24.09 0.43
C LEU A 145 13.87 -22.80 1.08
N GLY A 146 14.09 -22.79 2.40
CA GLY A 146 14.52 -21.61 3.16
C GLY A 146 13.35 -20.70 3.61
N ILE A 147 12.13 -21.23 3.61
CA ILE A 147 10.88 -20.53 3.95
C ILE A 147 10.37 -20.86 5.37
N ASN A 148 11.21 -21.43 6.23
CA ASN A 148 10.82 -21.92 7.56
C ASN A 148 10.58 -20.85 8.64
N ARG A 149 10.99 -19.59 8.44
CA ARG A 149 10.79 -18.51 9.42
C ARG A 149 9.36 -17.96 9.35
N MET A 150 9.00 -17.12 10.31
CA MET A 150 7.77 -16.31 10.21
C MET A 150 7.93 -15.25 9.10
N PRO A 151 6.89 -14.98 8.30
CA PRO A 151 6.87 -13.95 7.25
C PRO A 151 7.56 -12.64 7.60
N GLU A 152 7.26 -12.11 8.78
CA GLU A 152 7.71 -10.80 9.26
C GLU A 152 9.21 -10.74 9.56
N LEU A 153 9.82 -11.91 9.78
CA LEU A 153 11.25 -12.07 10.10
C LEU A 153 12.13 -12.14 8.84
N TYR A 154 11.53 -12.23 7.65
CA TYR A 154 12.28 -12.18 6.40
C TYR A 154 12.72 -10.75 6.10
N LEU A 155 14.03 -10.57 5.97
CA LEU A 155 14.62 -9.29 5.58
C LEU A 155 14.21 -8.87 4.17
N ASP A 156 14.17 -9.84 3.25
CA ASP A 156 13.74 -9.68 1.87
C ASP A 156 12.88 -10.90 1.45
N PRO A 157 11.56 -10.83 1.68
CA PRO A 157 10.65 -11.91 1.34
C PRO A 157 10.65 -12.27 -0.16
N LYS A 158 10.82 -11.27 -1.03
CA LYS A 158 10.82 -11.45 -2.48
C LYS A 158 12.03 -12.24 -2.94
N ALA A 159 13.23 -11.85 -2.48
CA ALA A 159 14.44 -12.61 -2.77
C ALA A 159 14.36 -14.04 -2.22
N THR A 160 13.74 -14.22 -1.05
CA THR A 160 13.52 -15.54 -0.44
C THR A 160 12.65 -16.43 -1.35
N ILE A 161 11.52 -15.92 -1.85
CA ILE A 161 10.63 -16.65 -2.76
C ILE A 161 11.33 -17.00 -4.07
N ILE A 162 12.07 -16.06 -4.67
CA ILE A 162 12.84 -16.31 -5.90
C ILE A 162 13.85 -17.45 -5.70
N GLN A 163 14.54 -17.46 -4.56
CA GLN A 163 15.48 -18.53 -4.22
C GLN A 163 14.78 -19.88 -4.01
N ALA A 164 13.63 -19.90 -3.34
CA ALA A 164 12.83 -21.11 -3.13
C ALA A 164 12.37 -21.72 -4.47
N ILE A 165 11.82 -20.89 -5.37
CA ILE A 165 11.42 -21.30 -6.74
C ILE A 165 12.64 -21.84 -7.50
N GLY A 166 13.76 -21.13 -7.44
CA GLY A 166 15.00 -21.54 -8.10
C GLY A 166 15.57 -22.87 -7.60
N LYS A 167 15.38 -23.20 -6.30
CA LYS A 167 15.75 -24.51 -5.74
C LYS A 167 14.81 -25.61 -6.22
N SER A 168 13.50 -25.37 -6.17
CA SER A 168 12.48 -26.33 -6.58
C SER A 168 12.65 -26.79 -8.03
N ASN A 169 12.94 -25.85 -8.95
CA ASN A 169 13.08 -26.15 -10.38
C ASN A 169 14.38 -26.91 -10.74
N ARG A 170 15.29 -27.13 -9.80
CA ARG A 170 16.54 -27.88 -10.00
C ARG A 170 16.43 -29.37 -9.63
N THR A 171 15.25 -29.77 -9.15
CA THR A 171 14.89 -31.15 -8.76
C THR A 171 13.86 -31.69 -9.74
#